data_AF-A0A6P2FYT0-F1
#
_entry.id   AF-A0A6P2FYT0-F1
#
_cell.length_a   1.000
_cell.length_b   1.000
_cell.length_c   1.000
_cell.angle_alpha   90.00
_cell.angle_beta   90.00
_cell.angle_gamma   90.00
#
_symmetry.space_group_name_H-M   'P 1'
#
loop_
_entity.id
_entity.type
_entity.pdbx_description
1 polymer ?
#
loop_
_entity_poly.entity_id
_entity_poly.type
_entity_poly.pdbx_seq_one_letter_code
_entity_poly.pdbx_strand_id
1 'polypeptide(L)'
;MGERTYPDLHRVYVDMDGVIADFEAAARAQGIAPAQLKLQRGAYLALQVIAGAKEALQDLAGMDVDLFVLTKIPSCNAYAATEKLLWIESHFPELHDRVIITSDKGCVGKQRDFLIDDHPEWANARQFPGTIITFTGDWPSVVEQIRIGLRIPQSMASALSASPSPTASVPAPAATTPPGPVPASPFRSGMWIAREDQLGRVRYVHPDGSLDIVLFAPDGRQIGRVTPPMGGPRGFEPNCHPDGWAQIEKPALPATRFAFLHDLVEPVDRLRA
;
A
#
# COMPACT_ATOMS: atom_id res chain seq x y z
N MET A 1 20.08 2.81 12.07
CA MET A 1 18.80 3.51 11.82
C MET A 1 18.84 4.82 12.59
N GLY A 2 18.73 5.95 11.89
CA GLY A 2 18.60 7.28 12.48
C GLY A 2 17.21 7.84 12.20
N GLU A 3 16.83 8.89 12.92
CA GLU A 3 15.60 9.63 12.65
C GLU A 3 15.72 10.34 11.29
N ARG A 4 14.74 10.16 10.40
CA ARG A 4 14.65 10.94 9.17
C ARG A 4 13.93 12.24 9.46
N THR A 5 14.66 13.34 9.42
CA THR A 5 14.09 14.69 9.45
C THR A 5 13.90 15.19 8.03
N TYR A 6 12.67 15.52 7.67
CA TYR A 6 12.35 16.20 6.41
C TYR A 6 12.15 17.69 6.69
N PRO A 7 12.62 18.58 5.80
CA PRO A 7 12.38 20.01 5.94
C PRO A 7 10.87 20.30 5.87
N ASP A 8 10.46 21.47 6.36
CA ASP A 8 9.05 21.88 6.34
C ASP A 8 8.63 22.40 4.95
N LEU A 9 8.91 21.62 3.90
CA LEU A 9 8.57 21.93 2.51
C LEU A 9 7.23 21.32 2.10
N HIS A 10 6.72 21.78 0.96
CA HIS A 10 5.64 21.10 0.25
C HIS A 10 6.14 19.73 -0.20
N ARG A 11 5.28 18.71 -0.12
CA ARG A 11 5.59 17.38 -0.66
C ARG A 11 4.89 17.19 -1.98
N VAL A 12 5.58 16.57 -2.93
CA VAL A 12 5.02 16.15 -4.20
C VAL A 12 5.08 14.62 -4.22
N TYR A 13 3.91 13.98 -4.26
CA TYR A 13 3.78 12.55 -4.41
C TYR A 13 3.49 12.22 -5.87
N VAL A 14 4.28 11.31 -6.44
CA VAL A 14 4.16 10.87 -7.83
C VAL A 14 3.71 9.41 -7.83
N ASP A 15 2.58 9.10 -8.46
CA ASP A 15 2.24 7.69 -8.68
C ASP A 15 3.25 7.01 -9.60
N MET A 16 3.35 5.69 -9.51
CA MET A 16 4.25 4.94 -10.36
C MET A 16 3.60 4.54 -11.69
N ASP A 17 2.51 3.76 -11.63
CA ASP A 17 1.97 3.07 -12.79
C ASP A 17 1.16 4.06 -13.62
N GLY A 18 1.47 4.24 -14.90
CA GLY A 18 0.73 5.19 -15.76
C GLY A 18 1.17 6.65 -15.60
N VAL A 19 2.06 6.97 -14.65
CA VAL A 19 2.62 8.32 -14.45
C VAL A 19 4.12 8.39 -14.76
N ILE A 20 4.93 7.49 -14.20
CA ILE A 20 6.36 7.37 -14.52
C ILE A 20 6.73 6.03 -15.17
N ALA A 21 5.93 4.98 -14.97
CA ALA A 21 6.13 3.65 -15.54
C ALA A 21 5.03 3.31 -16.56
N ASP A 22 5.41 2.99 -17.80
CA ASP A 22 4.50 2.81 -18.92
C ASP A 22 3.96 1.38 -19.00
N PHE A 23 2.86 1.15 -18.28
CA PHE A 23 2.13 -0.11 -18.33
C PHE A 23 1.38 -0.33 -19.64
N GLU A 24 0.94 0.75 -20.29
CA GLU A 24 0.16 0.67 -21.53
C GLU A 24 1.02 0.18 -22.69
N ALA A 25 2.23 0.71 -22.83
CA ALA A 25 3.19 0.24 -23.84
C ALA A 25 3.59 -1.22 -23.61
N ALA A 26 3.88 -1.60 -22.36
CA ALA A 26 4.25 -2.97 -22.01
C ALA A 26 3.11 -3.97 -22.28
N ALA A 27 1.87 -3.62 -21.93
CA ALA A 27 0.69 -4.43 -22.19
C ALA A 27 0.42 -4.59 -23.68
N ARG A 28 0.54 -3.50 -24.46
CA ARG A 28 0.40 -3.50 -25.92
C ARG A 28 1.44 -4.39 -26.60
N ALA A 29 2.69 -4.36 -26.16
CA ALA A 29 3.76 -5.20 -26.70
C ALA A 29 3.51 -6.71 -26.48
N GLN A 30 2.79 -7.06 -25.41
CA GLN A 30 2.42 -8.44 -25.08
C GLN A 30 1.04 -8.86 -25.59
N GLY A 31 0.24 -7.93 -26.15
CA GLY A 31 -1.11 -8.20 -26.61
C GLY A 31 -2.10 -8.57 -25.48
N ILE A 32 -1.86 -8.10 -24.25
CA ILE A 32 -2.72 -8.35 -23.09
C ILE A 32 -3.22 -7.03 -22.49
N ALA A 33 -4.24 -7.11 -21.62
CA ALA A 33 -4.72 -5.93 -20.90
C ALA A 33 -3.73 -5.52 -19.78
N PRO A 34 -3.55 -4.21 -19.49
CA PRO A 34 -2.68 -3.75 -18.40
C PRO A 34 -3.03 -4.36 -17.03
N ALA A 35 -4.32 -4.52 -16.73
CA ALA A 35 -4.79 -5.16 -15.50
C ALA A 35 -4.31 -6.61 -15.36
N GLN A 36 -4.19 -7.34 -16.48
CA GLN A 36 -3.68 -8.71 -16.50
C GLN A 36 -2.15 -8.73 -16.33
N LEU A 37 -1.44 -7.82 -16.99
CA LEU A 37 0.01 -7.68 -16.84
C LEU A 37 0.40 -7.39 -15.39
N LYS A 38 -0.31 -6.49 -14.71
CA LYS A 38 -0.07 -6.12 -13.30
C LYS A 38 -0.11 -7.31 -12.33
N LEU A 39 -0.77 -8.42 -12.69
CA LEU A 39 -0.85 -9.62 -11.86
C LEU A 39 0.32 -10.60 -12.06
N GLN A 40 1.14 -10.39 -13.09
CA GLN A 40 2.26 -11.28 -13.39
C GLN A 40 3.49 -10.92 -12.55
N ARG A 41 4.19 -11.94 -12.09
CA ARG A 41 5.50 -11.77 -11.45
C ARG A 41 6.52 -11.31 -12.50
N GLY A 42 7.35 -10.33 -12.13
CA GLY A 42 8.34 -9.70 -12.99
C GLY A 42 7.80 -8.59 -13.89
N ALA A 43 6.48 -8.35 -13.88
CA ALA A 43 5.84 -7.40 -14.77
C ALA A 43 6.34 -5.96 -14.59
N TYR A 44 6.76 -5.60 -13.38
CA TYR A 44 7.18 -4.23 -13.07
C TYR A 44 8.65 -3.95 -13.41
N LEU A 45 9.50 -4.99 -13.49
CA LEU A 45 10.95 -4.83 -13.59
C LEU A 45 11.41 -4.24 -14.95
N ALA A 46 10.67 -4.51 -16.02
CA ALA A 46 11.06 -4.16 -17.39
C ALA A 46 10.20 -3.05 -18.01
N LEU A 47 9.41 -2.33 -17.20
CA LEU A 47 8.58 -1.24 -17.70
C LEU A 47 9.45 -0.11 -18.23
N GLN A 48 9.02 0.47 -19.34
CA GLN A 48 9.65 1.67 -19.87
C GLN A 48 9.25 2.88 -19.02
N VAL A 49 10.12 3.88 -18.95
CA VAL A 49 9.80 5.15 -18.32
C VAL A 49 8.89 5.96 -19.26
N ILE A 50 7.83 6.55 -18.73
CA ILE A 50 6.93 7.42 -19.51
C ILE A 50 7.71 8.63 -20.05
N ALA A 51 7.44 8.99 -21.31
CA ALA A 51 8.11 10.10 -21.98
C ALA A 51 8.00 11.41 -21.18
N GLY A 52 9.12 12.10 -20.99
CA GLY A 52 9.19 13.36 -20.23
C GLY A 52 9.26 13.20 -18.70
N ALA A 53 9.07 11.99 -18.17
CA ALA A 53 9.07 11.77 -16.71
C ALA A 53 10.44 12.05 -16.07
N LYS A 54 11.55 11.69 -16.73
CA LYS A 54 12.89 11.93 -16.18
C LYS A 54 13.19 13.41 -16.06
N GLU A 55 12.93 14.16 -17.13
CA GLU A 55 13.14 15.60 -17.19
C GLU A 55 12.24 16.31 -16.17
N ALA A 56 10.97 15.92 -16.07
CA ALA A 56 10.04 16.52 -15.13
C ALA A 56 10.39 16.24 -13.67
N LEU A 57 10.78 15.00 -13.32
CA LEU A 57 11.19 14.68 -11.95
C LEU A 57 12.49 15.41 -11.57
N GLN A 58 13.41 15.63 -12.52
CA GLN A 58 14.58 16.48 -12.32
C GLN A 58 14.19 17.94 -12.09
N ASP A 59 13.26 18.48 -12.88
CA ASP A 59 12.75 19.84 -12.70
C ASP A 59 12.09 20.02 -11.32
N LEU A 60 11.28 19.06 -10.90
CA LEU A 60 10.64 19.05 -9.58
C LEU A 60 11.66 18.95 -8.45
N ALA A 61 12.68 18.10 -8.59
CA ALA A 61 13.77 18.00 -7.61
C ALA A 61 14.61 19.28 -7.50
N GLY A 62 14.61 20.12 -8.54
CA GLY A 62 15.22 21.46 -8.52
C GLY A 62 14.37 22.55 -7.84
N MET A 63 13.14 22.23 -7.43
CA MET A 63 12.27 23.15 -6.68
C MET A 63 12.41 22.94 -5.17
N ASP A 64 11.93 23.90 -4.38
CA ASP A 64 11.84 23.78 -2.91
C ASP A 64 10.68 22.85 -2.47
N VAL A 65 10.75 21.59 -2.89
CA VAL A 65 9.78 20.53 -2.55
C VAL A 65 10.47 19.24 -2.14
N ASP A 66 9.77 18.41 -1.37
CA ASP A 66 10.17 17.03 -1.11
C ASP A 66 9.41 16.08 -2.04
N LEU A 67 10.14 15.43 -2.94
CA LEU A 67 9.60 14.48 -3.90
C LEU A 67 9.53 13.06 -3.33
N PHE A 68 8.40 12.38 -3.52
CA PHE A 68 8.18 10.99 -3.13
C PHE A 68 7.45 10.22 -4.22
N VAL A 69 7.71 8.92 -4.32
CA VAL A 69 6.86 8.01 -5.08
C VAL A 69 5.78 7.48 -4.14
N LEU A 70 4.51 7.57 -4.54
CA LEU A 70 3.37 7.07 -3.77
C LEU A 70 2.57 6.09 -4.60
N THR A 71 2.76 4.79 -4.35
CA THR A 71 2.21 3.73 -5.21
C THR A 71 1.45 2.68 -4.42
N LYS A 72 0.56 1.95 -5.11
CA LYS A 72 -0.17 0.80 -4.58
C LYS A 72 0.34 -0.48 -5.25
N ILE A 73 0.29 -1.59 -4.51
CA ILE A 73 0.46 -2.94 -5.09
C ILE A 73 -0.90 -3.60 -5.38
N PRO A 74 -1.01 -4.42 -6.43
CA PRO A 74 -2.20 -5.23 -6.68
C PRO A 74 -2.44 -6.25 -5.56
N SER A 75 -3.70 -6.50 -5.19
CA SER A 75 -4.06 -7.42 -4.10
C SER A 75 -3.58 -8.87 -4.31
N CYS A 76 -3.43 -9.29 -5.57
CA CYS A 76 -3.03 -10.65 -5.93
C CYS A 76 -1.59 -10.74 -6.46
N ASN A 77 -0.77 -9.70 -6.31
CA ASN A 77 0.64 -9.72 -6.71
C ASN A 77 1.52 -9.05 -5.66
N ALA A 78 1.86 -9.79 -4.60
CA ALA A 78 2.73 -9.29 -3.54
C ALA A 78 4.17 -9.02 -4.01
N TYR A 79 4.63 -9.67 -5.09
CA TYR A 79 5.96 -9.45 -5.66
C TYR A 79 6.12 -8.03 -6.22
N ALA A 80 5.00 -7.41 -6.63
CA ALA A 80 4.98 -6.03 -7.12
C ALA A 80 5.63 -5.04 -6.14
N ALA A 81 5.57 -5.28 -4.82
CA ALA A 81 6.22 -4.40 -3.86
C ALA A 81 7.73 -4.31 -4.10
N THR A 82 8.41 -5.46 -4.12
CA THR A 82 9.85 -5.53 -4.35
C THR A 82 10.20 -5.07 -5.76
N GLU A 83 9.44 -5.49 -6.77
CA GLU A 83 9.73 -5.16 -8.16
C GLU A 83 9.62 -3.65 -8.43
N LYS A 84 8.62 -2.97 -7.84
CA LYS A 84 8.50 -1.51 -7.91
C LYS A 84 9.69 -0.81 -7.26
N LEU A 85 10.14 -1.28 -6.10
CA LEU A 85 11.32 -0.71 -5.42
C LEU A 85 12.58 -0.86 -6.27
N LEU A 86 12.82 -2.04 -6.84
CA LEU A 86 13.95 -2.29 -7.73
C LEU A 86 13.88 -1.47 -9.02
N TRP A 87 12.68 -1.29 -9.57
CA TRP A 87 12.48 -0.47 -10.76
C TRP A 87 12.78 1.01 -10.48
N ILE A 88 12.31 1.54 -9.35
CA ILE A 88 12.65 2.91 -8.93
C ILE A 88 14.15 3.06 -8.71
N GLU A 89 14.79 2.12 -8.02
CA GLU A 89 16.25 2.13 -7.81
C GLU A 89 17.01 2.15 -9.15
N SER A 90 16.52 1.45 -10.17
CA SER A 90 17.14 1.36 -11.48
C SER A 90 16.94 2.62 -12.36
N HIS A 91 15.76 3.25 -12.28
CA HIS A 91 15.37 4.34 -13.19
C HIS A 91 15.44 5.74 -12.57
N PHE A 92 15.25 5.83 -11.25
CA PHE A 92 15.21 7.05 -10.43
C PHE A 92 15.94 6.80 -9.10
N PRO A 93 17.26 6.50 -9.12
CA PRO A 93 18.03 6.12 -7.94
C PRO A 93 17.96 7.15 -6.79
N GLU A 94 17.75 8.42 -7.10
CA GLU A 94 17.54 9.50 -6.14
C GLU A 94 16.24 9.36 -5.32
N LEU A 95 15.28 8.56 -5.79
CA LEU A 95 14.00 8.29 -5.14
C LEU A 95 13.94 6.90 -4.48
N HIS A 96 15.00 6.08 -4.56
CA HIS A 96 14.97 4.69 -4.06
C HIS A 96 14.56 4.59 -2.58
N ASP A 97 14.95 5.59 -1.78
CA ASP A 97 14.66 5.66 -0.35
C ASP A 97 13.43 6.53 -0.03
N ARG A 98 12.75 7.04 -1.08
CA ARG A 98 11.57 7.92 -1.04
C ARG A 98 10.32 7.29 -1.65
N VAL A 99 10.22 5.96 -1.61
CA VAL A 99 9.04 5.21 -2.05
C VAL A 99 8.12 4.89 -0.88
N ILE A 100 6.85 5.23 -1.02
CA ILE A 100 5.77 4.91 -0.09
C ILE A 100 4.81 3.96 -0.80
N ILE A 101 4.71 2.73 -0.30
CA ILE A 101 3.73 1.75 -0.76
C ILE A 101 2.52 1.79 0.19
N THR A 102 1.34 2.11 -0.35
CA THR A 102 0.10 2.17 0.42
C THR A 102 -1.09 1.65 -0.39
N SER A 103 -2.06 1.05 0.29
CA SER A 103 -3.37 0.76 -0.29
C SER A 103 -4.35 1.93 -0.23
N ASP A 104 -4.01 2.95 0.57
CA ASP A 104 -4.82 4.16 0.81
C ASP A 104 -3.90 5.40 0.71
N LYS A 105 -4.02 6.15 -0.38
CA LYS A 105 -3.31 7.39 -0.64
C LYS A 105 -3.93 8.58 0.10
N GLY A 106 -5.19 8.49 0.51
CA GLY A 106 -5.88 9.51 1.31
C GLY A 106 -5.31 9.65 2.72
N CYS A 107 -4.67 8.61 3.26
CA CYS A 107 -3.99 8.65 4.56
C CYS A 107 -2.58 9.26 4.51
N VAL A 108 -2.12 9.77 3.35
CA VAL A 108 -0.77 10.30 3.17
C VAL A 108 -0.83 11.79 2.84
N GLY A 109 0.21 12.54 3.23
CA GLY A 109 0.34 13.96 2.93
C GLY A 109 -0.43 14.89 3.85
N LYS A 110 -0.44 16.17 3.48
CA LYS A 110 -1.08 17.30 4.17
C LYS A 110 -1.82 18.17 3.15
N GLN A 111 -2.66 19.10 3.61
CA GLN A 111 -3.41 20.03 2.74
C GLN A 111 -2.56 20.86 1.79
N ARG A 112 -1.28 21.08 2.12
CA ARG A 112 -0.35 21.84 1.28
C ARG A 112 0.32 21.00 0.18
N ASP A 113 0.24 19.68 0.26
CA ASP A 113 1.02 18.78 -0.59
C ASP A 113 0.30 18.53 -1.93
N PHE A 114 1.01 17.92 -2.87
CA PHE A 114 0.50 17.57 -4.20
C PHE A 114 0.55 16.08 -4.45
N LEU A 115 -0.44 15.54 -5.17
CA LEU A 115 -0.46 14.16 -5.66
C LEU A 115 -0.64 14.16 -7.17
N ILE A 116 0.32 13.62 -7.92
CA ILE A 116 0.23 13.37 -9.36
C ILE A 116 -0.19 11.91 -9.56
N ASP A 117 -1.37 11.69 -10.14
CA ASP A 117 -1.99 10.37 -10.26
C ASP A 117 -2.85 10.30 -11.53
N ASP A 118 -2.79 9.20 -12.28
CA ASP A 118 -3.60 9.01 -13.50
C ASP A 118 -5.03 8.52 -13.18
N HIS A 119 -5.22 7.84 -12.05
CA HIS A 119 -6.48 7.23 -11.63
C HIS A 119 -6.85 7.58 -10.17
N PRO A 120 -7.24 8.84 -9.90
CA PRO A 120 -7.56 9.28 -8.54
C PRO A 120 -8.78 8.57 -7.91
N GLU A 121 -9.62 7.91 -8.70
CA GLU A 121 -10.69 7.02 -8.20
C GLU A 121 -10.19 5.79 -7.43
N TRP A 122 -8.92 5.42 -7.55
CA TRP A 122 -8.37 4.24 -6.91
C TRP A 122 -7.56 4.57 -5.66
N ALA A 123 -7.36 3.54 -4.82
CA ALA A 123 -6.57 3.64 -3.59
C ALA A 123 -6.96 4.83 -2.70
N ASN A 124 -8.23 5.24 -2.73
CA ASN A 124 -8.74 6.40 -1.98
C ASN A 124 -8.00 7.72 -2.29
N ALA A 125 -7.37 7.84 -3.47
CA ALA A 125 -6.59 9.02 -3.85
C ALA A 125 -7.44 10.30 -3.95
N ARG A 126 -8.73 10.21 -4.30
CA ARG A 126 -9.70 11.32 -4.22
C ARG A 126 -9.82 11.95 -2.83
N GLN A 127 -9.44 11.23 -1.77
CA GLN A 127 -9.42 11.75 -0.40
C GLN A 127 -8.05 12.25 0.02
N PHE A 128 -7.08 12.35 -0.90
CA PHE A 128 -5.79 12.96 -0.63
C PHE A 128 -6.00 14.38 -0.07
N PRO A 129 -5.39 14.73 1.08
CA PRO A 129 -5.71 15.99 1.76
C PRO A 129 -5.33 17.25 0.96
N GLY A 130 -4.32 17.13 0.10
CA GLY A 130 -3.77 18.22 -0.69
C GLY A 130 -4.36 18.33 -2.10
N THR A 131 -3.59 18.93 -3.01
CA THR A 131 -4.03 19.14 -4.39
C THR A 131 -3.71 17.91 -5.24
N ILE A 132 -4.73 17.36 -5.91
CA ILE A 132 -4.58 16.25 -6.85
C ILE A 132 -4.41 16.83 -8.26
N ILE A 133 -3.38 16.39 -8.97
CA ILE A 133 -3.12 16.71 -10.37
C ILE A 133 -3.31 15.42 -11.16
N THR A 134 -4.39 15.36 -11.96
CA THR A 134 -4.66 14.19 -12.80
C THR A 134 -3.65 14.13 -13.95
N PHE A 135 -2.88 13.06 -14.03
CA PHE A 135 -1.90 12.88 -15.09
C PHE A 135 -2.55 12.35 -16.38
N THR A 136 -2.32 13.03 -17.49
CA THR A 136 -2.86 12.65 -18.81
C THR A 136 -1.76 12.54 -19.87
N GLY A 137 -0.51 12.30 -19.47
CA GLY A 137 0.64 12.19 -20.39
C GLY A 137 1.38 13.50 -20.70
N ASP A 138 1.00 14.62 -20.07
CA ASP A 138 1.60 15.95 -20.30
C ASP A 138 2.37 16.43 -19.06
N TRP A 139 3.64 16.02 -18.98
CA TRP A 139 4.54 16.41 -17.89
C TRP A 139 4.81 17.93 -17.82
N PRO A 140 5.06 18.66 -18.93
CA PRO A 140 5.19 20.11 -18.89
C PRO A 140 4.02 20.83 -18.21
N SER A 141 2.79 20.43 -18.50
CA SER A 141 1.59 20.97 -17.85
C SER A 141 1.57 20.69 -16.34
N VAL A 142 1.94 19.48 -15.92
CA VAL A 142 2.00 19.08 -14.51
C VAL A 142 3.03 19.90 -13.73
N VAL A 143 4.23 20.06 -14.28
CA VAL A 143 5.32 20.85 -13.68
C VAL A 143 4.90 22.31 -13.50
N GLU A 144 4.22 22.89 -14.50
CA GLU A 144 3.71 24.26 -14.39
C GLU A 144 2.59 24.39 -13.35
N GLN A 145 1.68 23.42 -13.27
CA GLN A 145 0.64 23.40 -12.23
C GLN A 145 1.23 23.36 -10.82
N ILE A 146 2.27 22.55 -10.58
CA ILE A 146 2.99 22.53 -9.30
C ILE A 146 3.64 23.89 -9.04
N ARG A 147 4.33 24.46 -10.03
CA ARG A 147 4.97 25.77 -9.91
C ARG A 147 3.98 26.87 -9.55
N ILE A 148 2.80 26.87 -10.15
CA ILE A 148 1.71 27.80 -9.81
C ILE A 148 1.20 27.53 -8.39
N GLY A 149 0.95 26.26 -8.05
CA GLY A 149 0.46 25.86 -6.74
C GLY A 149 1.38 26.27 -5.58
N LEU A 150 2.69 26.20 -5.79
CA LEU A 150 3.70 26.65 -4.82
C LEU A 150 3.71 28.17 -4.58
N ARG A 151 3.17 28.96 -5.52
CA ARG A 151 3.14 30.44 -5.43
C ARG A 151 1.89 30.98 -4.75
N ILE A 152 0.84 30.17 -4.57
CA ILE A 152 -0.43 30.61 -3.98
C ILE A 152 -0.31 30.60 -2.45
N PRO A 153 -0.46 31.76 -1.77
CA PRO A 153 -0.49 31.78 -0.32
C PRO A 153 -1.68 30.96 0.19
N GLN A 154 -1.45 30.08 1.18
CA GLN A 154 -2.49 29.19 1.72
C GLN A 154 -3.76 29.93 2.20
N SER A 155 -3.64 31.22 2.55
CA SER A 155 -4.78 32.08 2.93
C SER A 155 -5.81 32.29 1.81
N MET A 156 -5.48 32.05 0.54
CA MET A 156 -6.40 32.21 -0.60
C MET A 156 -7.04 30.90 -1.07
N ALA A 157 -6.44 29.74 -0.78
CA ALA A 157 -6.96 28.43 -1.21
C ALA A 157 -8.27 28.04 -0.50
N SER A 158 -8.51 28.55 0.72
CA SER A 158 -9.78 28.33 1.44
C SER A 158 -11.00 29.02 0.81
N ALA A 159 -10.80 29.99 -0.09
CA ALA A 159 -11.91 30.76 -0.68
C ALA A 159 -12.61 30.05 -1.87
N LEU A 160 -11.97 29.04 -2.47
CA LEU A 160 -12.49 28.33 -3.65
C LEU A 160 -13.11 26.96 -3.34
N SER A 161 -13.07 26.52 -2.08
CA SER A 161 -13.63 25.22 -1.64
C SER A 161 -14.81 25.36 -0.66
N ALA A 162 -15.33 26.57 -0.44
CA ALA A 162 -16.48 26.78 0.43
C ALA A 162 -17.80 26.30 -0.24
N SER A 163 -17.98 24.98 -0.30
CA SER A 163 -19.31 24.35 -0.31
C SER A 163 -19.81 24.22 1.13
N PRO A 164 -21.13 24.28 1.37
CA PRO A 164 -21.67 24.48 2.69
C PRO A 164 -21.42 23.29 3.61
N SER A 165 -20.94 23.57 4.81
CA SER A 165 -20.86 22.64 5.93
C SER A 165 -22.20 21.93 6.14
N PRO A 166 -22.23 20.59 6.25
CA PRO A 166 -23.38 19.93 6.83
C PRO A 166 -23.31 20.11 8.34
N THR A 167 -24.01 21.12 8.87
CA THR A 167 -24.43 21.14 10.26
C THR A 167 -25.44 20.01 10.48
N ALA A 168 -24.93 18.84 10.84
CA ALA A 168 -25.66 17.83 11.57
C ALA A 168 -24.79 17.44 12.76
N SER A 169 -25.16 17.97 13.93
CA SER A 169 -24.63 17.55 15.22
C SER A 169 -24.90 16.05 15.41
N VAL A 170 -23.89 15.23 15.18
CA VAL A 170 -23.86 13.83 15.61
C VAL A 170 -23.77 13.85 17.15
N PRO A 171 -24.73 13.27 17.88
CA PRO A 171 -24.63 13.20 19.33
C PRO A 171 -23.43 12.32 19.72
N ALA A 172 -22.69 12.75 20.75
CA ALA A 172 -21.60 11.97 21.32
C ALA A 172 -22.06 10.53 21.64
N PRO A 173 -21.24 9.50 21.34
CA PRO A 173 -21.60 8.14 21.72
C PRO A 173 -21.72 8.07 23.24
N ALA A 174 -22.87 7.61 23.72
CA ALA A 174 -23.10 7.35 25.12
C ALA A 174 -22.01 6.39 25.65
N ALA A 175 -21.47 6.70 26.82
CA ALA A 175 -20.56 5.82 27.54
C ALA A 175 -21.23 4.45 27.70
N THR A 176 -20.76 3.46 26.94
CA THR A 176 -21.17 2.08 27.08
C THR A 176 -20.65 1.56 28.42
N THR A 177 -21.58 1.15 29.26
CA THR A 177 -21.33 0.37 30.48
C THR A 177 -20.39 -0.80 30.16
N PRO A 178 -19.40 -1.11 31.01
CA PRO A 178 -18.52 -2.26 30.77
C PRO A 178 -19.36 -3.53 30.60
N PRO A 179 -19.07 -4.37 29.59
CA PRO A 179 -19.78 -5.63 29.44
C PRO A 179 -19.50 -6.51 30.66
N GLY A 180 -20.54 -7.17 31.15
CA GLY A 180 -20.42 -8.21 32.18
C GLY A 180 -19.49 -9.35 31.72
N PRO A 181 -19.14 -10.27 32.62
CA PRO A 181 -18.23 -11.37 32.32
C PRO A 181 -18.70 -12.15 31.08
N VAL A 182 -17.91 -12.10 30.02
CA VAL A 182 -18.14 -12.83 28.75
C VAL A 182 -17.90 -14.33 29.02
N PRO A 183 -18.78 -15.24 28.54
CA PRO A 183 -18.56 -16.67 28.68
C PRO A 183 -17.24 -17.09 28.02
N ALA A 184 -16.53 -18.03 28.64
CA ALA A 184 -15.24 -18.52 28.15
C ALA A 184 -15.35 -19.07 26.71
N SER A 185 -14.53 -18.53 25.80
CA SER A 185 -14.41 -19.01 24.42
C SER A 185 -14.08 -20.52 24.39
N PRO A 186 -14.72 -21.33 23.53
CA PRO A 186 -14.45 -22.77 23.45
C PRO A 186 -13.09 -23.09 22.80
N PHE A 187 -12.41 -22.09 22.24
CA PHE A 187 -11.13 -22.23 21.56
C PHE A 187 -9.94 -22.08 22.51
N ARG A 188 -8.81 -22.69 22.15
CA ARG A 188 -7.53 -22.58 22.85
C ARG A 188 -6.41 -22.34 21.85
N SER A 189 -5.35 -21.68 22.31
CA SER A 189 -4.12 -21.54 21.52
C SER A 189 -3.61 -22.90 21.05
N GLY A 190 -3.21 -22.97 19.79
CA GLY A 190 -2.71 -24.16 19.13
C GLY A 190 -3.76 -24.97 18.38
N MET A 191 -5.06 -24.73 18.59
CA MET A 191 -6.15 -25.46 17.91
C MET A 191 -6.19 -25.17 16.41
N TRP A 192 -6.49 -26.20 15.63
CA TRP A 192 -6.80 -26.05 14.21
C TRP A 192 -8.29 -25.78 14.05
N ILE A 193 -8.59 -24.81 13.19
CA ILE A 193 -9.95 -24.34 12.94
C ILE A 193 -10.14 -24.11 11.44
N ALA A 194 -11.37 -24.27 10.97
CA ALA A 194 -11.74 -23.99 9.59
C ALA A 194 -13.03 -23.18 9.54
N ARG A 195 -13.16 -22.34 8.52
CA ARG A 195 -14.38 -21.62 8.17
C ARG A 195 -14.46 -21.51 6.66
N GLU A 196 -15.51 -22.07 6.07
CA GLU A 196 -15.71 -22.10 4.62
C GLU A 196 -14.46 -22.66 3.90
N ASP A 197 -13.76 -21.85 3.11
CA ASP A 197 -12.54 -22.19 2.37
C ASP A 197 -11.25 -21.83 3.13
N GLN A 198 -11.37 -21.32 4.35
CA GLN A 198 -10.25 -20.83 5.15
C GLN A 198 -9.78 -21.87 6.17
N LEU A 199 -8.48 -22.16 6.15
CA LEU A 199 -7.82 -22.97 7.15
C LEU A 199 -7.01 -22.09 8.10
N GLY A 200 -7.21 -22.25 9.40
CA GLY A 200 -6.59 -21.45 10.44
C GLY A 200 -6.00 -22.27 11.59
N ARG A 201 -5.04 -21.67 12.28
CA ARG A 201 -4.57 -22.13 13.59
C ARG A 201 -4.69 -20.99 14.60
N VAL A 202 -5.34 -21.25 15.72
CA VAL A 202 -5.47 -20.28 16.81
C VAL A 202 -4.08 -20.05 17.39
N ARG A 203 -3.59 -18.82 17.29
CA ARG A 203 -2.33 -18.38 17.91
C ARG A 203 -2.58 -17.93 19.34
N TYR A 204 -3.61 -17.13 19.56
CA TYR A 204 -3.96 -16.59 20.87
C TYR A 204 -5.47 -16.44 21.02
N VAL A 205 -5.95 -16.53 22.26
CA VAL A 205 -7.34 -16.26 22.65
C VAL A 205 -7.30 -15.11 23.63
N HIS A 206 -7.92 -14.00 23.28
CA HIS A 206 -7.91 -12.79 24.09
C HIS A 206 -8.83 -12.93 25.31
N PRO A 207 -8.65 -12.11 26.36
CA PRO A 207 -9.51 -12.13 27.54
C PRO A 207 -11.00 -11.87 27.26
N ASP A 208 -11.32 -11.19 26.16
CA ASP A 208 -12.69 -10.91 25.69
C ASP A 208 -13.30 -12.08 24.89
N GLY A 209 -12.56 -13.18 24.70
CA GLY A 209 -12.99 -14.38 23.97
C GLY A 209 -12.69 -14.37 22.47
N SER A 210 -12.17 -13.27 21.93
CA SER A 210 -11.78 -13.18 20.53
C SER A 210 -10.49 -13.94 20.20
N LEU A 211 -10.26 -14.19 18.90
CA LEU A 211 -9.20 -15.07 18.41
C LEU A 211 -8.19 -14.32 17.55
N ASP A 212 -6.91 -14.65 17.73
CA ASP A 212 -5.83 -14.38 16.78
C ASP A 212 -5.56 -15.65 15.97
N ILE A 213 -5.82 -15.60 14.67
CA ILE A 213 -5.77 -16.78 13.78
C ILE A 213 -4.67 -16.58 12.75
N VAL A 214 -3.80 -17.58 12.62
CA VAL A 214 -2.83 -17.70 11.53
C VAL A 214 -3.46 -18.53 10.41
N LEU A 215 -3.56 -17.98 9.21
CA LEU A 215 -4.14 -18.65 8.05
C LEU A 215 -3.11 -19.45 7.26
N PHE A 216 -3.55 -20.59 6.72
CA PHE A 216 -2.75 -21.50 5.91
C PHE A 216 -3.43 -21.76 4.57
N ALA A 217 -2.61 -21.87 3.52
CA ALA A 217 -3.03 -22.34 2.22
C ALA A 217 -3.15 -23.87 2.22
N PRO A 218 -3.89 -24.45 1.25
CA PRO A 218 -4.02 -25.90 1.12
C PRO A 218 -2.67 -26.64 0.98
N ASP A 219 -1.65 -25.95 0.48
CA ASP A 219 -0.27 -26.46 0.33
C ASP A 219 0.58 -26.38 1.62
N GLY A 220 0.00 -25.94 2.73
CA GLY A 220 0.67 -25.80 4.02
C GLY A 220 1.42 -24.48 4.23
N ARG A 221 1.43 -23.59 3.23
CA ARG A 221 2.07 -22.27 3.34
C ARG A 221 1.26 -21.35 4.24
N GLN A 222 1.93 -20.65 5.16
CA GLN A 222 1.30 -19.61 5.96
C GLN A 222 0.93 -18.41 5.05
N ILE A 223 -0.36 -18.08 4.96
CA ILE A 223 -0.86 -16.97 4.12
C ILE A 223 -0.80 -15.64 4.86
N GLY A 224 -1.08 -15.62 6.17
CA GLY A 224 -1.16 -14.38 6.94
C GLY A 224 -1.86 -14.55 8.28
N ARG A 225 -2.32 -13.44 8.86
CA ARG A 225 -3.16 -13.41 10.07
C ARG A 225 -4.50 -12.73 9.74
N VAL A 226 -5.59 -13.15 10.36
CA VAL A 226 -6.92 -12.52 10.17
C VAL A 226 -6.94 -11.18 10.92
N THR A 227 -6.90 -10.06 10.20
CA THR A 227 -7.08 -8.72 10.77
C THR A 227 -8.55 -8.48 11.11
N PRO A 228 -8.89 -7.71 12.17
CA PRO A 228 -10.27 -7.32 12.45
C PRO A 228 -10.94 -6.67 11.23
N PRO A 229 -12.28 -6.74 11.13
CA PRO A 229 -13.06 -6.20 9.98
C PRO A 229 -12.76 -4.74 9.62
N MET A 230 -12.19 -3.97 10.55
CA MET A 230 -11.95 -2.53 10.44
C MET A 230 -10.47 -2.12 10.50
N GLY A 231 -9.51 -3.04 10.34
CA GLY A 231 -8.09 -2.69 10.20
C GLY A 231 -7.55 -1.82 11.34
N GLY A 232 -7.32 -2.42 12.51
CA GLY A 232 -6.78 -1.71 13.68
C GLY A 232 -5.35 -1.16 13.47
N PRO A 233 -4.93 -0.16 14.27
CA PRO A 233 -3.63 0.50 14.13
C PRO A 233 -2.44 -0.47 14.23
N ARG A 234 -1.28 -0.09 13.66
CA ARG A 234 -0.05 -0.91 13.73
C ARG A 234 0.38 -1.11 15.18
N GLY A 235 0.21 -2.32 15.69
CA GLY A 235 0.39 -2.68 17.11
C GLY A 235 -0.84 -3.38 17.71
N PHE A 236 -1.98 -3.29 17.04
CA PHE A 236 -3.18 -4.04 17.40
C PHE A 236 -2.98 -5.51 17.03
N GLU A 237 -3.12 -6.41 18.00
CA GLU A 237 -3.11 -7.84 17.74
C GLU A 237 -4.31 -8.18 16.84
N PRO A 238 -4.12 -8.90 15.73
CA PRO A 238 -5.23 -9.37 14.90
C PRO A 238 -6.23 -10.13 15.78
N ASN A 239 -7.45 -9.60 15.82
CA ASN A 239 -8.56 -10.01 16.66
C ASN A 239 -9.75 -10.24 15.73
N CYS A 240 -10.27 -11.47 15.71
CA CYS A 240 -11.51 -11.80 15.03
C CYS A 240 -12.47 -12.53 15.98
N HIS A 241 -13.77 -12.31 15.77
CA HIS A 241 -14.81 -12.98 16.52
C HIS A 241 -14.80 -14.50 16.23
N PRO A 242 -15.08 -15.36 17.24
CA PRO A 242 -15.10 -16.82 17.06
C PRO A 242 -16.16 -17.34 16.08
N ASP A 243 -17.15 -16.52 15.72
CA ASP A 243 -18.29 -16.96 14.90
C ASP A 243 -17.87 -17.54 13.54
N GLY A 244 -18.49 -18.67 13.21
CA GLY A 244 -18.27 -19.38 11.95
C GLY A 244 -17.00 -20.24 11.91
N TRP A 245 -16.11 -20.15 12.90
CA TRP A 245 -14.97 -21.05 13.00
C TRP A 245 -15.37 -22.37 13.67
N ALA A 246 -15.02 -23.48 13.04
CA ALA A 246 -15.22 -24.82 13.59
C ALA A 246 -13.86 -25.45 13.93
N GLN A 247 -13.77 -26.12 15.08
CA GLN A 247 -12.60 -26.92 15.42
C GLN A 247 -12.45 -28.09 14.44
N ILE A 248 -11.22 -28.34 14.00
CA ILE A 248 -10.86 -29.50 13.20
C ILE A 248 -9.64 -30.21 13.82
N GLU A 249 -9.39 -31.45 13.39
CA GLU A 249 -8.12 -32.11 13.63
C GLU A 249 -6.99 -31.43 12.83
N LYS A 250 -5.74 -31.63 13.25
CA LYS A 250 -4.59 -31.10 12.53
C LYS A 250 -4.58 -31.63 11.09
N PRO A 251 -4.66 -30.76 10.07
CA PRO A 251 -4.63 -31.21 8.69
C PRO A 251 -3.24 -31.75 8.32
N ALA A 252 -3.21 -32.74 7.45
CA ALA A 252 -1.98 -33.27 6.85
C ALA A 252 -1.43 -32.29 5.80
N LEU A 253 -0.80 -31.21 6.25
CA LEU A 253 -0.22 -30.20 5.37
C LEU A 253 1.15 -30.68 4.84
N PRO A 254 1.43 -30.54 3.54
CA PRO A 254 2.74 -30.88 2.99
C PRO A 254 3.84 -30.00 3.61
N ALA A 255 4.94 -30.63 4.01
CA ALA A 255 6.07 -29.93 4.63
C ALA A 255 6.94 -29.24 3.56
N THR A 256 6.58 -28.04 3.13
CA THR A 256 7.44 -27.21 2.28
C THR A 256 8.33 -26.30 3.14
N ARG A 257 9.41 -26.86 3.71
CA ARG A 257 10.51 -26.08 4.32
C ARG A 257 11.71 -26.03 3.37
N PHE A 258 12.01 -24.84 2.84
CA PHE A 258 13.33 -24.39 2.36
C PHE A 258 14.09 -25.28 1.36
N ALA A 259 13.50 -25.62 0.21
CA ALA A 259 14.26 -26.23 -0.90
C ALA A 259 14.78 -25.22 -1.95
N PHE A 260 14.39 -23.93 -1.91
CA PHE A 260 14.52 -23.05 -3.08
C PHE A 260 15.48 -21.86 -2.94
N LEU A 261 16.20 -21.73 -1.81
CA LEU A 261 17.19 -20.66 -1.64
C LEU A 261 18.58 -21.03 -2.16
N HIS A 262 18.82 -22.29 -2.53
CA HIS A 262 20.11 -22.73 -3.08
C HIS A 262 20.27 -22.39 -4.57
N ASP A 263 19.17 -22.20 -5.30
CA ASP A 263 19.19 -22.02 -6.75
C ASP A 263 19.15 -20.55 -7.20
N LEU A 264 19.09 -19.60 -6.25
CA LEU A 264 19.02 -18.15 -6.53
C LEU A 264 20.18 -17.34 -5.93
N VAL A 265 21.16 -18.00 -5.32
CA VAL A 265 22.39 -17.36 -4.85
C VAL A 265 23.56 -17.98 -5.62
N GLU A 266 23.93 -17.37 -6.75
CA GLU A 266 25.25 -17.59 -7.34
C GLU A 266 26.31 -17.20 -6.29
N PRO A 267 27.37 -18.01 -6.07
CA PRO A 267 28.45 -17.65 -5.17
C PRO A 267 29.12 -16.33 -5.59
N VAL A 268 29.30 -15.42 -4.63
CA VAL A 268 29.87 -14.06 -4.81
C VAL A 268 31.33 -14.06 -5.33
N ASP A 269 31.97 -15.23 -5.48
CA ASP A 269 33.39 -15.35 -5.80
C ASP A 269 33.77 -15.27 -7.30
N ARG A 270 32.85 -14.93 -8.22
CA ARG A 270 33.16 -14.77 -9.66
C ARG A 270 33.19 -13.34 -10.21
N LEU A 271 33.21 -12.31 -9.35
CA LEU A 271 33.43 -10.92 -9.78
C LEU A 271 34.86 -10.40 -9.54
N ARG A 272 35.81 -11.30 -9.27
CA ARG A 272 37.25 -11.00 -9.22
C ARG A 272 38.05 -12.05 -9.99
N ALA A 273 37.95 -12.02 -11.31
CA ALA A 273 38.92 -12.60 -12.24
C ALA A 273 38.91 -11.77 -13.53
#